data_AF-A0A1Z8NIU9-F1
#
_entry.id   AF-A0A1Z8NIU9-F1
#
_cell.length_a   1.000
_cell.length_b   1.000
_cell.length_c   1.000
_cell.angle_alpha   90.00
_cell.angle_beta   90.00
_cell.angle_gamma   90.00
#
_symmetry.space_group_name_H-M   'P 1'
#
loop_
_entity.id
_entity.type
_entity.pdbx_description
1 polymer ?
#
loop_
_entity_poly.entity_id
_entity_poly.type
_entity_poly.pdbx_seq_one_letter_code
_entity_poly.pdbx_strand_id
1 'polypeptide(L)'
;MDEGALRTYSSRFADVMEMRAPVREVSSYLDAHQGWFRRCAAPMQVTPLGINGYRLTLGRFGNFGFELEPTIALELLPQQQGIYRIETIVEPSTDVVADGYTVDFQAALELRPEDDHTLVQWNLDLEVAIRLPAFIGVLPESLVQSSGDHLLRQIVRQVSRRLTWKVQEDFHAHAGLSCPPRRRALF
;
A
#
# COMPACT_ATOMS: atom_id res chain seq x y z
N MET A 1 -4.51 1.62 -34.79
CA MET A 1 -4.08 1.36 -33.39
C MET A 1 -4.67 2.48 -32.59
N ASP A 2 -5.62 2.16 -31.72
CA ASP A 2 -6.30 3.17 -30.91
C ASP A 2 -5.37 3.54 -29.75
N GLU A 3 -4.69 4.67 -29.88
CA GLU A 3 -3.63 5.07 -28.97
C GLU A 3 -4.28 5.73 -27.73
N GLY A 4 -4.63 4.89 -26.75
CA GLY A 4 -5.24 5.33 -25.50
C GLY A 4 -4.41 6.41 -24.79
N ALA A 5 -5.08 7.40 -24.23
CA ALA A 5 -4.45 8.52 -23.53
C ALA A 5 -3.81 8.08 -22.21
N LEU A 6 -2.53 8.39 -22.01
CA LEU A 6 -1.86 8.21 -20.73
C LEU A 6 -2.34 9.28 -19.73
N ARG A 7 -2.65 8.85 -18.52
CA ARG A 7 -3.05 9.71 -17.40
C ARG A 7 -2.35 9.28 -16.13
N THR A 8 -2.00 10.24 -15.28
CA THR A 8 -1.32 10.00 -14.01
C THR A 8 -2.20 10.47 -12.86
N TYR A 9 -2.28 9.65 -11.81
CA TYR A 9 -3.03 9.91 -10.59
C TYR A 9 -2.10 9.70 -9.40
N SER A 10 -2.23 10.55 -8.38
CA SER A 10 -1.43 10.42 -7.17
C SER A 10 -2.27 10.52 -5.90
N SER A 11 -1.82 9.82 -4.87
CA SER A 11 -2.44 9.84 -3.56
C SER A 11 -1.39 9.68 -2.47
N ARG A 12 -1.65 10.34 -1.34
CA ARG A 12 -0.85 10.22 -0.12
C ARG A 12 -1.68 9.69 1.02
N PHE A 13 -1.05 8.96 1.92
CA PHE A 13 -1.67 8.47 3.14
C PHE A 13 -0.66 8.48 4.27
N ALA A 14 -1.12 8.78 5.49
CA ALA A 14 -0.33 8.63 6.70
C ALA A 14 -1.23 8.15 7.83
N ASP A 15 -0.68 7.34 8.74
CA ASP A 15 -1.37 6.89 9.93
C ASP A 15 -0.36 6.51 11.02
N VAL A 16 -0.86 6.15 12.19
CA VAL A 16 -0.08 5.66 13.31
C VAL A 16 -0.72 4.41 13.90
N MET A 17 0.09 3.42 14.24
CA MET A 17 -0.34 2.25 15.00
C MET A 17 0.42 2.18 16.33
N GLU A 18 -0.34 2.15 17.41
CA GLU A 18 0.17 1.88 18.76
C GLU A 18 0.46 0.38 18.89
N MET A 19 1.70 0.02 19.20
CA MET A 19 2.14 -1.33 19.49
C MET A 19 2.57 -1.41 20.95
N ARG A 20 1.81 -2.13 21.79
CA ARG A 20 1.96 -2.15 23.26
C ARG A 20 3.15 -3.01 23.75
N ALA A 21 4.31 -2.79 23.16
CA ALA A 21 5.55 -3.45 23.53
C ALA A 21 6.74 -2.51 23.32
N PRO A 22 7.89 -2.80 23.96
CA PRO A 22 9.13 -2.09 23.69
C PRO A 22 9.55 -2.20 22.22
N VAL A 23 10.29 -1.19 21.74
CA VAL A 23 10.72 -1.08 20.34
C VAL A 23 11.44 -2.32 19.81
N ARG A 24 12.17 -3.06 20.67
CA ARG A 24 12.87 -4.29 20.30
C ARG A 24 11.92 -5.40 19.85
N GLU A 25 10.81 -5.59 20.56
CA GLU A 25 9.81 -6.61 20.22
C GLU A 25 9.05 -6.23 18.95
N VAL A 26 8.70 -4.95 18.83
CA VAL A 26 8.05 -4.41 17.63
C VAL A 26 8.95 -4.55 16.40
N SER A 27 10.23 -4.20 16.52
CA SER A 27 11.24 -4.38 15.46
C SER A 27 11.34 -5.84 15.06
N SER A 28 11.49 -6.75 16.03
CA SER A 28 11.63 -8.19 15.76
C SER A 28 10.42 -8.75 15.01
N TYR A 29 9.21 -8.28 15.36
CA TYR A 29 7.99 -8.66 14.65
C TYR A 29 7.96 -8.10 13.22
N LEU A 30 8.25 -6.82 13.02
CA LEU A 30 8.24 -6.19 11.70
C LEU A 30 9.33 -6.76 10.78
N ASP A 31 10.49 -7.11 11.31
CA ASP A 31 11.58 -7.77 10.57
C ASP A 31 11.15 -9.16 10.06
N ALA A 32 10.24 -9.84 10.75
CA ALA A 32 9.70 -11.16 10.37
C ALA A 32 8.47 -11.08 9.43
N HIS A 33 8.48 -10.12 8.50
CA HIS A 33 7.34 -9.82 7.62
C HIS A 33 6.90 -10.96 6.71
N GLN A 34 7.76 -11.94 6.42
CA GLN A 34 7.38 -13.14 5.66
C GLN A 34 6.22 -13.89 6.33
N GLY A 35 6.12 -13.83 7.66
CA GLY A 35 5.04 -14.42 8.43
C GLY A 35 3.75 -13.61 8.35
N TRP A 36 3.79 -12.35 8.76
CA TRP A 36 2.58 -11.55 8.99
C TRP A 36 2.06 -10.84 7.75
N PHE A 37 2.91 -10.45 6.78
CA PHE A 37 2.49 -9.60 5.67
C PHE A 37 1.38 -10.24 4.82
N ARG A 38 1.56 -11.52 4.45
CA ARG A 38 0.56 -12.27 3.68
C ARG A 38 -0.77 -12.44 4.44
N ARG A 39 -0.71 -12.66 5.76
CA ARG A 39 -1.92 -12.78 6.60
C ARG A 39 -2.67 -11.45 6.69
N CYS A 40 -1.94 -10.37 6.90
CA CYS A 40 -2.50 -9.03 7.07
C CYS A 40 -3.06 -8.47 5.76
N ALA A 41 -2.48 -8.84 4.62
CA ALA A 41 -2.91 -8.38 3.31
C ALA A 41 -4.23 -9.01 2.83
N ALA A 42 -4.67 -10.14 3.37
CA ALA A 42 -5.93 -10.77 2.96
C ALA A 42 -7.11 -9.76 3.00
N PRO A 43 -7.98 -9.71 1.96
CA PRO A 43 -8.12 -10.66 0.86
C PRO A 43 -7.25 -10.34 -0.38
N MET A 44 -6.36 -9.35 -0.30
CA MET A 44 -5.43 -9.07 -1.41
C MET A 44 -4.56 -10.30 -1.67
N GLN A 45 -4.26 -10.55 -2.94
CA GLN A 45 -3.44 -11.70 -3.31
C GLN A 45 -1.97 -11.32 -3.15
N VAL A 46 -1.21 -12.17 -2.44
CA VAL A 46 0.22 -11.92 -2.18
C VAL A 46 1.03 -13.14 -2.58
N THR A 47 1.89 -12.94 -3.56
CA THR A 47 2.86 -13.93 -4.05
C THR A 47 4.27 -13.47 -3.73
N PRO A 48 5.08 -14.24 -2.96
CA PRO A 48 6.48 -13.89 -2.73
C PRO A 48 7.29 -13.83 -4.03
N LEU A 49 8.15 -12.82 -4.17
CA LEU A 49 9.11 -12.65 -5.27
C LEU A 49 10.56 -12.93 -4.83
N GLY A 50 10.78 -13.13 -3.54
CA GLY A 50 12.09 -13.40 -2.95
C GLY A 50 12.00 -13.43 -1.43
N ILE A 51 13.10 -13.08 -0.75
CA ILE A 51 13.14 -13.00 0.72
C ILE A 51 12.33 -11.79 1.21
N ASN A 52 12.50 -10.66 0.52
CA ASN A 52 11.92 -9.36 0.88
C ASN A 52 10.89 -8.84 -0.13
N GLY A 53 10.80 -9.48 -1.30
CA GLY A 53 9.91 -9.08 -2.39
C GLY A 53 8.56 -9.78 -2.36
N TYR A 54 7.50 -9.05 -2.75
CA TYR A 54 6.13 -9.52 -2.86
C TYR A 54 5.44 -8.91 -4.07
N ARG A 55 4.61 -9.71 -4.76
CA ARG A 55 3.62 -9.25 -5.73
C ARG A 55 2.29 -9.16 -5.03
N LEU A 56 1.74 -7.95 -4.94
CA LEU A 56 0.49 -7.62 -4.27
C LEU A 56 -0.57 -7.20 -5.29
N THR A 57 -1.66 -7.96 -5.40
CA THR A 57 -2.83 -7.59 -6.20
C THR A 57 -3.92 -7.03 -5.30
N LEU A 58 -4.27 -5.76 -5.48
CA LEU A 58 -5.13 -5.00 -4.58
C LEU A 58 -6.63 -5.38 -4.69
N GLY A 59 -7.03 -5.96 -5.82
CA GLY A 59 -8.42 -6.23 -6.21
C GLY A 59 -8.85 -5.36 -7.38
N ARG A 60 -10.11 -5.48 -7.81
CA ARG A 60 -10.62 -4.77 -8.99
C ARG A 60 -11.27 -3.44 -8.65
N PHE A 61 -10.96 -2.42 -9.42
CA PHE A 61 -11.46 -1.06 -9.25
C PHE A 61 -11.76 -0.43 -10.60
N GLY A 62 -12.81 0.37 -10.69
CA GLY A 62 -13.19 0.97 -11.96
C GLY A 62 -14.16 2.13 -11.84
N ASN A 63 -14.23 2.93 -12.90
CA ASN A 63 -15.30 3.89 -13.12
C ASN A 63 -15.56 4.05 -14.63
N PHE A 64 -16.72 4.57 -15.00
CA PHE A 64 -17.11 4.82 -16.41
C PHE A 64 -17.02 3.59 -17.32
N GLY A 65 -17.27 2.39 -16.77
CA GLY A 65 -17.19 1.14 -17.53
C GLY A 65 -15.76 0.66 -17.84
N PHE A 66 -14.74 1.31 -17.28
CA PHE A 66 -13.36 0.85 -17.28
C PHE A 66 -13.00 0.29 -15.90
N GLU A 67 -12.41 -0.91 -15.86
CA GLU A 67 -12.02 -1.62 -14.65
C GLU A 67 -10.57 -2.07 -14.75
N LEU A 68 -9.85 -2.00 -13.64
CA LEU A 68 -8.45 -2.37 -13.49
C LEU A 68 -8.25 -3.19 -12.23
N GLU A 69 -7.41 -4.22 -12.31
CA GLU A 69 -6.94 -4.99 -11.15
C GLU A 69 -5.44 -4.72 -10.91
N PRO A 70 -5.08 -3.63 -10.21
CA PRO A 70 -3.69 -3.25 -10.02
C PRO A 70 -2.92 -4.28 -9.21
N THR A 71 -1.77 -4.65 -9.74
CA THR A 71 -0.79 -5.57 -9.18
C THR A 71 0.56 -4.86 -9.10
N ILE A 72 1.16 -4.87 -7.91
CA ILE A 72 2.38 -4.13 -7.60
C ILE A 72 3.43 -5.12 -7.13
N ALA A 73 4.63 -5.06 -7.70
CA ALA A 73 5.81 -5.72 -7.13
C ALA A 73 6.46 -4.76 -6.12
N LEU A 74 6.60 -5.20 -4.87
CA LEU A 74 7.06 -4.41 -3.74
C LEU A 74 8.21 -5.12 -3.04
N GLU A 75 9.20 -4.39 -2.54
CA GLU A 75 10.25 -4.90 -1.67
C GLU A 75 10.17 -4.26 -0.29
N LEU A 76 10.11 -5.07 0.75
CA LEU A 76 10.19 -4.64 2.15
C LEU A 76 11.67 -4.62 2.55
N LEU A 77 12.27 -3.43 2.58
CA LEU A 77 13.70 -3.28 2.86
C LEU A 77 14.02 -3.55 4.34
N PRO A 78 15.20 -4.11 4.65
CA PRO A 78 15.68 -4.22 6.02
C PRO A 78 15.70 -2.86 6.70
N GLN A 79 15.35 -2.84 7.99
CA GLN A 79 15.28 -1.59 8.74
C GLN A 79 16.65 -0.93 8.90
N GLN A 80 16.63 0.41 8.95
CA GLN A 80 17.78 1.25 9.26
C GLN A 80 17.41 2.14 10.44
N GLN A 81 17.93 1.82 11.63
CA GLN A 81 17.72 2.60 12.86
C GLN A 81 16.23 2.83 13.20
N GLY A 82 15.39 1.80 13.05
CA GLY A 82 13.96 1.87 13.32
C GLY A 82 13.13 2.46 12.17
N ILE A 83 13.75 2.72 11.02
CA ILE A 83 13.07 3.14 9.79
C ILE A 83 12.98 1.96 8.83
N TYR A 84 11.75 1.59 8.46
CA TYR A 84 11.43 0.57 7.48
C TYR A 84 10.97 1.24 6.20
N ARG A 85 11.40 0.73 5.04
CA ARG A 85 10.99 1.23 3.74
C ARG A 85 10.34 0.12 2.92
N ILE A 86 9.34 0.48 2.14
CA ILE A 86 8.69 -0.39 1.18
C ILE A 86 8.67 0.35 -0.15
N GLU A 87 9.26 -0.25 -1.17
CA GLU A 87 9.48 0.41 -2.46
C GLU A 87 9.00 -0.49 -3.60
N THR A 88 8.52 0.11 -4.69
CA THR A 88 8.23 -0.65 -5.92
C THR A 88 9.51 -1.29 -6.46
N ILE A 89 9.44 -2.58 -6.80
CA ILE A 89 10.47 -3.26 -7.57
C ILE A 89 10.28 -2.87 -9.04
N VAL A 90 11.30 -2.25 -9.63
CA VAL A 90 11.32 -1.97 -11.08
C VAL A 90 11.64 -3.27 -11.82
N GLU A 91 10.63 -3.91 -12.42
CA GLU A 91 10.83 -5.13 -13.21
C GLU A 91 11.33 -4.77 -14.62
N PRO A 92 12.51 -5.25 -15.06
CA PRO A 92 13.17 -4.82 -16.29
C PRO A 92 12.42 -5.17 -17.59
N SER A 93 11.32 -5.92 -17.54
CA SER A 93 10.53 -6.36 -18.69
C SER A 93 9.10 -5.79 -18.74
N THR A 94 8.75 -4.85 -17.87
CA THR A 94 7.43 -4.20 -17.97
C THR A 94 7.51 -3.03 -18.94
N ASP A 95 7.37 -3.34 -20.23
CA ASP A 95 6.88 -2.32 -21.16
C ASP A 95 5.57 -1.78 -20.58
N VAL A 96 5.46 -0.46 -20.45
CA VAL A 96 4.27 0.32 -20.05
C VAL A 96 2.98 -0.09 -20.83
N VAL A 97 3.15 -0.90 -21.87
CA VAL A 97 2.17 -1.34 -22.85
C VAL A 97 1.51 -2.69 -22.51
N ALA A 98 2.12 -3.57 -21.70
CA ALA A 98 1.60 -4.94 -21.52
C ALA A 98 0.33 -5.01 -20.65
N ASP A 99 0.30 -4.32 -19.50
CA ASP A 99 -0.83 -4.35 -18.56
C ASP A 99 -1.67 -3.06 -18.57
N GLY A 100 -1.24 -2.04 -19.32
CA GLY A 100 -1.97 -0.77 -19.48
C GLY A 100 -1.85 0.20 -18.31
N TYR A 101 -1.02 -0.08 -17.29
CA TYR A 101 -0.72 0.85 -16.20
C TYR A 101 0.67 0.61 -15.59
N THR A 102 1.18 1.59 -14.85
CA THR A 102 2.36 1.49 -13.98
C THR A 102 2.03 2.03 -12.59
N VAL A 103 2.75 1.55 -11.57
CA VAL A 103 2.56 1.97 -10.17
C VAL A 103 3.91 2.30 -9.55
N ASP A 104 4.06 3.51 -9.04
CA ASP A 104 5.14 3.90 -8.14
C ASP A 104 4.59 3.96 -6.71
N PHE A 105 5.05 3.04 -5.87
CA PHE A 105 4.65 2.88 -4.47
C PHE A 105 5.88 3.10 -3.61
N GLN A 106 5.78 4.08 -2.71
CA GLN A 106 6.82 4.40 -1.73
C GLN A 106 6.18 4.53 -0.35
N ALA A 107 6.59 3.71 0.60
CA ALA A 107 6.13 3.81 1.98
C ALA A 107 7.29 3.76 2.96
N ALA A 108 7.13 4.46 4.08
CA ALA A 108 8.06 4.40 5.19
C ALA A 108 7.31 4.20 6.51
N LEU A 109 7.88 3.39 7.40
CA LEU A 109 7.45 3.25 8.78
C LEU A 109 8.60 3.67 9.69
N GLU A 110 8.30 4.45 10.72
CA GLU A 110 9.26 4.88 11.74
C GLU A 110 8.77 4.44 13.12
N LEU A 111 9.65 3.75 13.85
CA LEU A 111 9.42 3.38 15.24
C LEU A 111 9.74 4.55 16.17
N ARG A 112 8.74 4.98 16.95
CA ARG A 112 8.84 5.99 18.00
C ARG A 112 8.61 5.32 19.36
N PRO A 113 9.67 4.98 20.11
CA PRO A 113 9.51 4.42 21.45
C PRO A 113 8.88 5.45 22.39
N GLU A 114 7.92 5.01 23.19
CA GLU A 114 7.31 5.73 24.32
C GLU A 114 7.58 4.93 25.61
N ASP A 115 7.14 5.43 26.78
CA ASP A 115 7.45 4.83 28.08
C ASP A 115 7.02 3.35 28.21
N ASP A 116 5.84 3.00 27.73
CA ASP A 116 5.22 1.66 27.87
C ASP A 116 4.82 0.99 26.54
N HIS A 117 5.02 1.66 25.41
CA HIS A 117 4.65 1.18 24.08
C HIS A 117 5.54 1.78 22.99
N THR A 118 5.32 1.37 21.74
CA THR A 118 5.97 1.97 20.57
C THR A 118 4.88 2.46 19.62
N LEU A 119 4.98 3.72 19.20
CA LEU A 119 4.17 4.23 18.10
C LEU A 119 4.89 3.93 16.78
N VAL A 120 4.21 3.27 15.85
CA VAL A 120 4.70 3.10 14.49
C VAL A 120 4.00 4.11 13.60
N GLN A 121 4.69 5.19 13.28
CA GLN A 121 4.20 6.20 12.34
C GLN A 121 4.52 5.72 10.94
N TRP A 122 3.59 5.87 10.00
CA TRP A 122 3.88 5.49 8.63
C TRP A 122 3.22 6.40 7.61
N ASN A 123 3.84 6.46 6.43
CA ASN A 123 3.34 7.18 5.28
C ASN A 123 3.42 6.31 4.02
N LEU A 124 2.64 6.71 3.02
CA LEU A 124 2.57 6.12 1.70
C LEU A 124 2.37 7.23 0.67
N ASP A 125 3.27 7.29 -0.29
CA ASP A 125 3.14 8.00 -1.56
C ASP A 125 2.84 6.97 -2.66
N LEU A 126 1.75 7.17 -3.40
CA LEU A 126 1.35 6.31 -4.50
C LEU A 126 1.10 7.15 -5.75
N GLU A 127 1.77 6.82 -6.83
CA GLU A 127 1.49 7.33 -8.18
C GLU A 127 1.12 6.18 -9.11
N VAL A 128 0.09 6.37 -9.93
CA VAL A 128 -0.39 5.39 -10.89
C VAL A 128 -0.54 6.07 -12.24
N ALA A 129 0.20 5.60 -13.24
CA ALA A 129 -0.01 6.00 -14.63
C ALA A 129 -0.85 4.95 -15.34
N ILE A 130 -1.92 5.33 -16.03
CA ILE A 130 -2.87 4.43 -16.68
C ILE A 130 -3.06 4.86 -18.13
N ARG A 131 -3.00 3.91 -19.04
CA ARG A 131 -3.42 4.09 -20.43
C ARG A 131 -4.93 3.88 -20.52
N LEU A 132 -5.68 4.97 -20.63
CA LEU A 132 -7.12 4.92 -20.72
C LEU A 132 -7.57 4.48 -22.13
N PRO A 133 -8.59 3.62 -22.25
CA PRO A 133 -9.19 3.28 -23.54
C PRO A 133 -9.74 4.50 -24.27
N ALA A 134 -9.76 4.47 -25.60
CA ALA A 134 -10.19 5.60 -26.44
C ALA A 134 -11.64 6.06 -26.16
N PHE A 135 -12.54 5.15 -25.77
CA PHE A 135 -13.92 5.51 -25.46
C PHE A 135 -14.05 6.47 -24.26
N ILE A 136 -13.07 6.52 -23.35
CA ILE A 136 -13.05 7.49 -22.24
C ILE A 136 -12.77 8.92 -22.76
N GLY A 137 -12.14 9.05 -23.94
CA GLY A 137 -11.80 10.34 -24.55
C GLY A 137 -13.02 11.20 -24.94
N VAL A 138 -14.24 10.65 -24.94
CA VAL A 138 -15.47 11.43 -25.16
C VAL A 138 -15.89 12.22 -23.92
N LEU A 139 -15.35 11.91 -22.74
CA LEU A 139 -15.64 12.60 -21.48
C LEU A 139 -14.76 13.85 -21.33
N PRO A 140 -15.24 14.91 -20.63
CA PRO A 140 -14.40 16.06 -20.31
C PRO A 140 -13.17 15.66 -19.51
N GLU A 141 -12.01 16.20 -19.87
CA GLU A 141 -10.73 15.87 -19.22
C GLU A 141 -10.76 16.08 -17.69
N SER A 142 -11.36 17.18 -17.22
CA SER A 142 -11.48 17.47 -15.80
C SER A 142 -12.31 16.43 -15.04
N LEU A 143 -13.30 15.82 -15.69
CA LEU A 143 -14.14 14.78 -15.11
C LEU A 143 -13.35 13.47 -15.00
N VAL A 144 -12.63 13.09 -16.05
CA VAL A 144 -11.76 11.90 -16.06
C VAL A 144 -10.70 12.01 -14.96
N GLN A 145 -10.01 13.15 -14.87
CA GLN A 145 -8.97 13.38 -13.87
C GLN A 145 -9.53 13.32 -12.44
N SER A 146 -10.54 14.14 -12.14
CA SER A 146 -11.10 14.23 -10.79
C SER A 146 -11.72 12.91 -10.31
N SER A 147 -12.36 12.17 -11.21
CA SER A 147 -12.89 10.86 -10.90
C SER A 147 -11.78 9.84 -10.61
N GLY A 148 -10.70 9.82 -11.39
CA GLY A 148 -9.59 8.91 -11.16
C GLY A 148 -8.86 9.23 -9.85
N ASP A 149 -8.62 10.51 -9.57
CA ASP A 149 -8.03 10.97 -8.30
C ASP A 149 -8.90 10.56 -7.10
N HIS A 150 -10.22 10.71 -7.21
CA HIS A 150 -11.14 10.32 -6.15
C HIS A 150 -11.12 8.81 -5.90
N LEU A 151 -11.17 8.02 -6.98
CA LEU A 151 -11.11 6.56 -6.91
C LEU A 151 -9.79 6.10 -6.28
N LEU A 152 -8.65 6.63 -6.74
CA LEU A 152 -7.34 6.29 -6.19
C LEU A 152 -7.26 6.61 -4.69
N ARG A 153 -7.68 7.81 -4.29
CA ARG A 153 -7.70 8.20 -2.87
C ARG A 153 -8.59 7.28 -2.03
N GLN A 154 -9.73 6.84 -2.55
CA GLN A 154 -10.62 5.92 -1.85
C GLN A 154 -9.95 4.54 -1.66
N ILE A 155 -9.32 4.01 -2.72
CA ILE A 155 -8.60 2.73 -2.68
C ILE A 155 -7.48 2.78 -1.65
N VAL A 156 -6.61 3.78 -1.76
CA VAL A 156 -5.49 3.98 -0.84
C VAL A 156 -6.00 4.07 0.59
N ARG A 157 -6.99 4.92 0.85
CA ARG A 157 -7.54 5.06 2.20
C ARG A 157 -8.13 3.77 2.75
N GLN A 158 -8.85 3.00 1.93
CA GLN A 158 -9.48 1.75 2.36
C GLN A 158 -8.43 0.66 2.63
N VAL A 159 -7.51 0.44 1.70
CA VAL A 159 -6.48 -0.59 1.79
C VAL A 159 -5.50 -0.27 2.92
N SER A 160 -5.00 0.97 2.98
CA SER A 160 -4.04 1.40 4.00
C SER A 160 -4.61 1.24 5.40
N ARG A 161 -5.84 1.73 5.67
CA ARG A 161 -6.48 1.57 6.98
C ARG A 161 -6.69 0.10 7.36
N ARG A 162 -7.07 -0.74 6.39
CA ARG A 162 -7.23 -2.17 6.61
C ARG A 162 -5.89 -2.80 7.02
N LEU A 163 -4.82 -2.50 6.27
CA LEU A 163 -3.48 -3.01 6.55
C LEU A 163 -2.99 -2.56 7.93
N THR A 164 -3.11 -1.26 8.27
CA THR A 164 -2.72 -0.74 9.59
C THR A 164 -3.39 -1.53 10.72
N TRP A 165 -4.70 -1.74 10.64
CA TRP A 165 -5.41 -2.48 11.68
C TRP A 165 -5.10 -3.96 11.68
N LYS A 166 -4.88 -4.58 10.52
CA LYS A 166 -4.53 -5.99 10.46
C LYS A 166 -3.15 -6.25 11.04
N VAL A 167 -2.17 -5.39 10.76
CA VAL A 167 -0.82 -5.49 11.32
C VAL A 167 -0.86 -5.25 12.83
N GLN A 168 -1.63 -4.27 13.30
CA GLN A 168 -1.82 -4.01 14.73
C GLN A 168 -2.50 -5.18 15.44
N GLU A 169 -3.60 -5.72 14.89
CA GLU A 169 -4.29 -6.89 15.44
C GLU A 169 -3.39 -8.14 15.48
N ASP A 170 -2.68 -8.44 14.39
CA ASP A 170 -1.79 -9.61 14.29
C ASP A 170 -0.61 -9.49 15.27
N PHE A 171 -0.02 -8.30 15.41
CA PHE A 171 1.05 -8.06 16.39
C PHE A 171 0.60 -8.35 17.83
N HIS A 172 -0.51 -7.76 18.27
CA HIS A 172 -0.97 -7.93 19.64
C HIS A 172 -1.41 -9.38 19.90
N ALA A 173 -2.04 -10.03 18.93
CA ALA A 173 -2.37 -11.45 19.04
C ALA A 173 -1.12 -12.32 19.13
N HIS A 174 -0.08 -12.04 18.33
CA HIS A 174 1.20 -12.74 18.35
C HIS A 174 1.94 -12.58 19.69
N ALA A 175 1.91 -11.38 20.27
CA ALA A 175 2.55 -11.07 21.54
C ALA A 175 1.71 -11.47 22.78
N GLY A 176 0.47 -11.95 22.60
CA GLY A 176 -0.43 -12.25 23.72
C GLY A 176 -0.91 -11.00 24.48
N LEU A 177 -0.95 -9.85 23.80
CA LEU A 177 -1.30 -8.55 24.36
C LEU A 177 -2.72 -8.13 23.97
N SER A 178 -3.33 -7.24 24.78
CA SER A 178 -4.60 -6.63 24.41
C SER A 178 -4.40 -5.58 23.32
N CYS A 179 -5.06 -5.75 22.16
CA CYS A 179 -5.00 -4.79 21.07
C CYS A 179 -5.68 -3.47 21.49
N PRO A 180 -5.04 -2.31 21.28
CA PRO A 180 -5.68 -1.01 21.49
C PRO A 180 -6.88 -0.84 20.55
N PRO A 181 -7.85 0.02 20.92
CA PRO A 181 -8.99 0.29 20.07
C PRO A 181 -8.54 0.99 18.78
N ARG A 182 -9.26 0.72 17.68
CA ARG A 182 -9.03 1.38 16.39
C ARG A 182 -9.20 2.89 16.55
N ARG A 183 -8.10 3.63 16.50
CA ARG A 183 -8.15 5.10 16.47
C ARG A 183 -8.37 5.53 15.03
N ARG A 184 -9.15 6.59 14.81
CA ARG A 184 -9.17 7.22 13.47
C ARG A 184 -7.80 7.85 13.25
N ALA A 185 -7.22 7.62 12.05
CA ALA A 185 -6.02 8.32 11.60
C ALA A 185 -6.09 9.80 11.98
N LEU A 186 -5.02 10.30 12.59
CA LEU A 186 -4.92 11.67 13.08
C LEU A 186 -4.72 12.70 11.96
N PHE A 187 -4.60 12.26 10.70
CA PHE A 187 -4.27 13.09 9.54
C PHE A 187 -5.08 12.68 8.29
#